data_AF-A0A354A583-F1
#
_entry.id   AF-A0A354A583-F1
#
_cell.length_a   1.000
_cell.length_b   1.000
_cell.length_c   1.000
_cell.angle_alpha   90.00
_cell.angle_beta   90.00
_cell.angle_gamma   90.00
#
_symmetry.space_group_name_H-M   'P 1'
#
loop_
_entity.id
_entity.type
_entity.pdbx_description
1 polymer ?
#
loop_
_entity_poly.entity_id
_entity_poly.type
_entity_poly.pdbx_seq_one_letter_code
_entity_poly.pdbx_strand_id
1 'polypeptide(L)'
;MRLRLQIAGLVQGVGFRPFVFRLAEDLGLRGYVLNDTSGVVIEVEGAKDSLDDFLQRIVSERPGLSKIYSLQHASLEDAGFNNFEIRESEDRGEKRAFVLPDIAVCDDCINDITTPKNRRFIYPFTNCTNCGPRFTIIHSLPYDRRNSS
;
A
#
# COMPACT_ATOMS: atom_id res chain seq x y z
N MET A 1 8.13 -21.04 6.63
CA MET A 1 6.82 -21.09 5.95
C MET A 1 6.63 -19.81 5.17
N ARG A 2 6.13 -19.88 3.93
CA ARG A 2 5.82 -18.72 3.10
C ARG A 2 4.31 -18.63 2.81
N LEU A 3 3.77 -17.42 2.86
CA LEU A 3 2.42 -17.10 2.38
C LEU A 3 2.51 -16.12 1.22
N ARG A 4 1.69 -16.35 0.20
CA ARG A 4 1.41 -15.37 -0.86
C ARG A 4 -0.01 -14.87 -0.70
N LEU A 5 -0.19 -13.56 -0.66
CA LEU A 5 -1.49 -12.88 -0.60
C LEU A 5 -1.74 -12.12 -1.92
N GLN A 6 -2.98 -12.18 -2.37
CA GLN A 6 -3.53 -11.31 -3.41
C GLN A 6 -4.67 -10.50 -2.80
N ILE A 7 -4.53 -9.18 -2.79
CA ILE A 7 -5.50 -8.25 -2.21
C ILE A 7 -6.10 -7.39 -3.30
N ALA A 8 -7.42 -7.44 -3.47
CA ALA A 8 -8.17 -6.61 -4.40
C ALA A 8 -9.10 -5.64 -3.65
N GLY A 9 -9.17 -4.41 -4.16
CA GLY A 9 -10.00 -3.34 -3.60
C GLY A 9 -9.37 -1.96 -3.77
N LEU A 10 -9.81 -1.00 -2.96
CA LEU A 10 -9.22 0.33 -2.86
C LEU A 10 -7.94 0.25 -2.02
N VAL A 11 -6.89 -0.35 -2.59
CA VAL A 11 -5.63 -0.64 -1.87
C VAL A 11 -4.40 0.00 -2.53
N GLN A 12 -4.59 0.70 -3.64
CA GLN A 12 -3.54 1.44 -4.32
C GLN A 12 -3.70 2.96 -4.09
N GLY A 13 -2.61 3.70 -4.01
CA GLY A 13 -2.64 5.16 -3.76
C GLY A 13 -3.02 5.58 -2.33
N VAL A 14 -3.03 4.65 -1.37
CA VAL A 14 -3.40 4.86 0.04
C VAL A 14 -2.27 4.64 1.04
N GLY A 15 -1.04 4.46 0.57
CA GLY A 15 0.08 4.09 1.45
C GLY A 15 0.06 2.63 1.91
N PHE A 16 -0.63 1.74 1.19
CA PHE A 16 -0.70 0.31 1.54
C PHE A 16 0.67 -0.39 1.50
N ARG A 17 1.50 -0.12 0.47
CA ARG A 17 2.87 -0.68 0.37
C ARG A 17 3.74 -0.30 1.58
N PRO A 18 3.86 0.99 1.98
CA PRO A 18 4.53 1.35 3.24
C PRO A 18 3.93 0.74 4.50
N PHE A 19 2.60 0.60 4.56
CA PHE A 19 1.94 -0.06 5.70
C PHE A 19 2.36 -1.52 5.82
N VAL A 20 2.27 -2.29 4.73
CA VAL A 20 2.67 -3.69 4.68
C VAL A 20 4.15 -3.87 5.03
N PHE A 21 5.01 -2.99 4.52
CA PHE A 21 6.44 -3.00 4.84
C PHE A 21 6.68 -2.86 6.35
N ARG A 22 6.05 -1.88 7.01
CA ARG A 22 6.17 -1.69 8.45
C ARG A 22 5.62 -2.88 9.24
N LEU A 23 4.45 -3.39 8.83
CA LEU A 23 3.84 -4.55 9.49
C LEU A 23 4.74 -5.79 9.39
N ALA A 24 5.37 -6.02 8.24
CA ALA A 24 6.29 -7.14 8.06
C ALA A 24 7.54 -6.98 8.94
N GLU A 25 8.15 -5.79 8.97
CA GLU A 25 9.31 -5.49 9.83
C GLU A 25 8.99 -5.67 11.32
N ASP A 26 7.84 -5.14 11.78
CA ASP A 26 7.39 -5.27 13.17
C ASP A 26 7.23 -6.72 13.62
N LEU A 27 6.90 -7.62 12.68
CA LEU A 27 6.70 -9.06 12.92
C LEU A 27 7.92 -9.91 12.59
N GLY A 28 9.03 -9.30 12.18
CA GLY A 28 10.24 -10.01 11.76
C GLY A 28 10.05 -10.90 10.54
N LEU A 29 9.11 -10.55 9.65
CA LEU A 29 8.81 -11.27 8.43
C LEU A 29 9.69 -10.78 7.28
N ARG A 30 10.00 -11.69 6.35
CA ARG A 30 10.84 -11.42 5.17
C ARG A 30 10.01 -11.66 3.90
N GLY A 31 10.33 -10.98 2.80
CA GLY A 31 9.55 -11.10 1.56
C GLY A 31 9.37 -9.79 0.82
N TYR A 32 8.20 -9.55 0.24
CA TYR A 32 7.97 -8.32 -0.52
C TYR A 32 6.50 -7.94 -0.67
N VAL A 33 6.29 -6.68 -1.06
CA VAL A 33 5.00 -6.16 -1.52
C VAL A 33 5.15 -5.40 -2.83
N LEU A 34 4.20 -5.54 -3.75
CA LEU A 34 4.11 -4.76 -4.98
C LEU A 34 2.65 -4.48 -5.36
N ASN A 35 2.44 -3.46 -6.20
CA ASN A 35 1.16 -3.27 -6.87
C ASN A 35 1.17 -4.01 -8.21
N ASP A 36 0.06 -4.64 -8.56
CA ASP A 36 -0.16 -5.18 -9.90
C ASP A 36 -1.42 -4.57 -10.53
N THR A 37 -1.82 -5.07 -11.70
CA THR A 37 -3.00 -4.60 -12.43
C THR A 37 -4.32 -4.93 -11.73
N SER A 38 -4.31 -5.81 -10.71
CA SER A 38 -5.50 -6.29 -9.99
C SER A 38 -5.60 -5.78 -8.55
N GLY A 39 -4.52 -5.28 -7.96
CA GLY A 39 -4.47 -4.80 -6.59
C GLY A 39 -3.06 -4.82 -5.99
N VAL A 40 -2.89 -5.51 -4.86
CA VAL A 40 -1.61 -5.63 -4.15
C VAL A 40 -1.25 -7.10 -4.00
N VAL A 41 0.01 -7.43 -4.31
CA VAL A 41 0.59 -8.76 -4.11
C VAL A 41 1.59 -8.68 -2.97
N ILE A 42 1.52 -9.65 -2.06
CA ILE A 42 2.44 -9.76 -0.92
C ILE A 42 2.96 -11.19 -0.86
N GLU A 43 4.26 -11.35 -0.69
CA GLU A 43 4.81 -12.61 -0.20
C GLU A 43 5.53 -12.35 1.13
N VAL A 44 5.22 -13.15 2.14
CA VAL A 44 5.83 -13.09 3.47
C VAL A 44 6.29 -14.48 3.89
N GLU A 45 7.46 -14.56 4.49
CA GLU A 45 8.09 -15.77 5.00
C GLU A 45 8.52 -15.56 6.45
N GLY A 46 8.19 -16.52 7.31
CA GLY A 46 8.54 -16.47 8.73
C GLY A 46 7.96 -17.62 9.54
N ALA A 47 7.93 -17.43 10.86
CA ALA A 47 7.28 -18.33 11.80
C ALA A 47 5.76 -18.32 11.61
N LYS A 48 5.11 -19.45 11.87
CA LYS A 48 3.66 -19.59 11.69
C LYS A 48 2.88 -18.54 12.49
N ASP A 49 3.22 -18.34 13.76
CA ASP A 49 2.52 -17.39 14.63
C ASP A 49 2.63 -15.95 14.11
N SER A 50 3.80 -15.54 13.61
CA SER A 50 3.99 -14.23 12.97
C SER A 50 3.16 -14.07 11.70
N LEU A 51 3.01 -15.15 10.91
CA LEU A 51 2.21 -15.13 9.68
C LEU A 51 0.71 -15.07 9.98
N ASP A 52 0.25 -15.77 11.01
CA ASP A 52 -1.13 -15.72 11.47
C ASP A 52 -1.46 -14.32 12.03
N ASP A 53 -0.55 -13.71 12.80
CA ASP A 53 -0.70 -12.32 13.27
C ASP A 53 -0.70 -11.32 12.11
N PHE A 54 0.17 -11.50 11.12
CA PHE A 54 0.19 -10.68 9.91
C PHE A 54 -1.15 -10.70 9.16
N LEU A 55 -1.77 -11.88 9.00
CA LEU A 55 -3.08 -12.03 8.34
C LEU A 55 -4.21 -11.32 9.10
N GLN A 56 -4.13 -11.27 10.43
CA GLN A 56 -5.12 -10.53 11.23
C GLN A 56 -4.89 -9.02 11.13
N ARG A 57 -3.66 -8.58 11.39
CA ARG A 57 -3.29 -7.16 11.47
C ARG A 57 -3.40 -6.45 10.12
N ILE A 58 -3.14 -7.14 9.00
CA ILE A 58 -3.30 -6.54 7.67
C ILE A 58 -4.75 -6.13 7.38
N VAL A 59 -5.74 -6.78 8.01
CA VAL A 59 -7.15 -6.44 7.86
C VAL A 59 -7.59 -5.38 8.87
N SER A 60 -7.17 -5.51 10.13
CA SER A 60 -7.60 -4.61 11.22
C SER A 60 -6.87 -3.27 11.25
N GLU A 61 -5.59 -3.22 10.87
CA GLU A 61 -4.73 -2.03 10.97
C GLU A 61 -4.50 -1.33 9.62
N ARG A 62 -5.18 -1.78 8.57
CA ARG A 62 -5.05 -1.23 7.22
C ARG A 62 -5.22 0.30 7.18
N PRO A 63 -4.61 1.00 6.22
CA PRO A 63 -4.77 2.45 6.07
C PRO A 63 -6.25 2.85 6.00
N GLY A 64 -6.63 3.98 6.61
CA GLY A 64 -8.04 4.37 6.77
C GLY A 64 -8.82 4.54 5.46
N LEU A 65 -8.15 5.01 4.39
CA LEU A 65 -8.75 5.11 3.05
C LEU A 65 -8.82 3.78 2.30
N SER A 66 -8.18 2.74 2.82
CA SER A 66 -8.11 1.46 2.14
C SER A 66 -9.39 0.64 2.38
N LYS A 67 -9.84 -0.04 1.32
CA LYS A 67 -10.97 -0.98 1.41
C LYS A 67 -10.63 -2.26 0.66
N ILE A 68 -10.40 -3.31 1.43
CA ILE A 68 -10.20 -4.67 0.94
C ILE A 68 -11.58 -5.25 0.59
N TYR A 69 -11.75 -5.69 -0.65
CA TYR A 69 -12.94 -6.41 -1.12
C TYR A 69 -12.71 -7.90 -1.20
N SER A 70 -11.50 -8.30 -1.58
CA SER A 70 -11.08 -9.70 -1.60
C SER A 70 -9.64 -9.80 -1.09
N LEU A 71 -9.41 -10.80 -0.25
CA LEU A 71 -8.09 -11.22 0.18
C LEU A 71 -8.02 -12.72 -0.02
N GLN A 72 -7.15 -13.16 -0.91
CA GLN A 72 -6.86 -14.56 -1.14
C GLN A 72 -5.44 -14.83 -0.67
N HIS A 73 -5.19 -15.98 -0.06
CA HIS A 73 -3.85 -16.37 0.33
C HIS A 73 -3.59 -17.85 0.08
N ALA A 74 -2.33 -18.18 -0.16
CA ALA A 74 -1.87 -19.55 -0.34
C ALA A 74 -0.54 -19.76 0.39
N SER A 75 -0.38 -20.93 1.00
CA SER A 75 0.90 -21.37 1.54
C SER A 75 1.79 -21.90 0.43
N LEU A 76 3.07 -21.53 0.48
CA LEU A 76 4.09 -21.91 -0.48
C LEU A 76 5.31 -22.45 0.26
N GLU A 77 6.16 -23.16 -0.48
CA GLU A 77 7.50 -23.52 -0.01
C GLU A 77 8.34 -22.28 0.26
N ASP A 78 9.28 -22.37 1.20
CA ASP A 78 10.13 -21.25 1.58
C ASP A 78 11.00 -20.82 0.39
N ALA A 79 11.10 -19.51 0.16
CA ALA A 79 11.89 -18.94 -0.91
C ALA A 79 13.27 -18.47 -0.42
N GLY A 80 13.47 -18.37 0.89
CA GLY A 80 14.73 -17.97 1.50
C GLY A 80 14.99 -16.47 1.41
N PHE A 81 13.95 -15.64 1.59
CA PHE A 81 14.12 -14.19 1.59
C PHE A 81 15.01 -13.72 2.75
N ASN A 82 15.85 -12.72 2.51
CA ASN A 82 16.76 -12.17 3.53
C ASN A 82 16.15 -11.00 4.31
N ASN A 83 15.32 -10.21 3.65
CA ASN A 83 14.72 -8.96 4.11
C ASN A 83 13.29 -8.84 3.57
N PHE A 84 12.55 -7.84 4.04
CA PHE A 84 11.30 -7.42 3.43
C PHE A 84 11.52 -6.20 2.50
N GLU A 85 10.90 -6.18 1.32
CA GLU A 85 11.12 -5.12 0.32
C GLU A 85 9.82 -4.61 -0.33
N ILE A 86 9.79 -3.32 -0.66
CA ILE A 86 8.77 -2.76 -1.57
C ILE A 86 9.32 -2.87 -2.98
N ARG A 87 8.73 -3.74 -3.81
CA ARG A 87 9.15 -3.96 -5.20
C ARG A 87 8.44 -3.02 -6.18
N GLU A 88 9.05 -2.87 -7.36
CA GLU A 88 8.46 -2.21 -8.52
C GLU A 88 7.11 -2.85 -8.89
N SER A 89 6.17 -2.03 -9.36
CA SER A 89 4.85 -2.52 -9.74
C SER A 89 4.89 -3.28 -11.07
N GLU A 90 4.07 -4.33 -11.16
CA GLU A 90 3.97 -5.16 -12.35
C GLU A 90 2.74 -4.78 -13.21
N ASP A 91 2.98 -4.33 -14.44
CA ASP A 91 1.92 -4.03 -15.41
C ASP A 91 1.72 -5.21 -16.37
N ARG A 92 1.22 -6.33 -15.83
CA ARG A 92 0.87 -7.53 -16.62
C ARG A 92 -0.61 -7.83 -16.49
N GLY A 93 -1.27 -8.12 -17.60
CA GLY A 93 -2.68 -8.51 -17.64
C GLY A 93 -3.67 -7.34 -17.71
N GLU A 94 -4.93 -7.64 -17.48
CA GLU A 94 -6.03 -6.67 -17.57
C GLU A 94 -6.10 -5.79 -16.31
N LYS A 95 -6.25 -4.47 -16.50
CA LYS A 95 -6.32 -3.48 -15.42
C LYS A 95 -7.68 -3.53 -14.74
N ARG A 96 -7.72 -4.16 -13.56
CA ARG A 96 -8.93 -4.37 -12.74
C ARG A 96 -8.83 -3.74 -11.35
N ALA A 97 -7.69 -3.15 -10.99
CA ALA A 97 -7.52 -2.49 -9.71
C ALA A 97 -8.46 -1.26 -9.59
N PHE A 98 -8.95 -1.01 -8.38
CA PHE A 98 -9.85 0.10 -8.12
C PHE A 98 -9.06 1.40 -7.94
N VAL A 99 -9.58 2.48 -8.53
CA VAL A 99 -9.03 3.82 -8.38
C VAL A 99 -9.86 4.60 -7.35
N LEU A 100 -9.18 5.29 -6.44
CA LEU A 100 -9.84 6.16 -5.47
C LEU A 100 -10.30 7.46 -6.13
N PRO A 101 -11.43 8.03 -5.68
CA PRO A 101 -11.80 9.40 -6.03
C PRO A 101 -10.78 10.38 -5.45
N ASP A 102 -10.82 11.62 -5.91
CA ASP A 102 -10.06 12.71 -5.31
C ASP A 102 -10.61 13.04 -3.92
N ILE A 103 -9.71 13.41 -3.00
CA ILE A 103 -10.05 13.59 -1.59
C ILE A 103 -9.60 14.97 -1.14
N ALA A 104 -10.49 15.69 -0.44
CA ALA A 104 -10.17 16.97 0.16
C ALA A 104 -8.97 16.88 1.10
N VAL A 105 -8.24 17.99 1.28
CA VAL A 105 -7.08 18.07 2.16
C VAL A 105 -7.43 17.61 3.59
N CYS A 106 -6.57 16.80 4.21
CA CYS A 106 -6.76 16.35 5.59
C CYS A 106 -6.18 17.35 6.61
N ASP A 107 -6.57 17.21 7.87
CA ASP A 107 -6.13 18.08 8.97
C ASP A 107 -4.59 18.12 9.12
N ASP A 108 -3.90 17.00 8.91
CA ASP A 108 -2.43 16.96 8.96
C ASP A 108 -1.81 17.85 7.88
N CYS A 109 -2.36 17.81 6.66
CA CYS A 109 -1.89 18.65 5.57
C CYS A 109 -2.30 20.12 5.75
N ILE A 110 -3.44 20.40 6.39
CA ILE A 110 -3.81 21.76 6.80
C ILE A 110 -2.80 22.29 7.83
N ASN A 111 -2.42 21.48 8.82
CA ASN A 111 -1.41 21.84 9.80
C ASN A 111 -0.05 22.11 9.15
N ASP A 112 0.34 21.29 8.16
CA ASP A 112 1.57 21.47 7.39
C ASP A 112 1.63 22.84 6.70
N ILE A 113 0.54 23.27 6.05
CA ILE A 113 0.52 24.53 5.28
C ILE A 113 0.30 25.77 6.16
N THR A 114 -0.25 25.61 7.37
CA THR A 114 -0.52 26.72 8.31
C THR A 114 0.60 26.94 9.33
N THR A 115 1.52 26.00 9.49
CA THR A 115 2.63 26.09 10.46
C THR A 115 3.85 26.82 9.88
N PRO A 116 4.25 28.02 10.36
CA PRO A 116 5.32 28.83 9.75
C PRO A 116 6.71 28.17 9.71
N LYS A 117 7.00 27.26 10.65
CA LYS A 117 8.28 26.53 10.70
C LYS A 117 8.30 25.26 9.84
N ASN A 118 7.15 24.86 9.28
CA ASN A 118 7.07 23.68 8.43
C ASN A 118 7.62 24.02 7.04
N ARG A 119 8.40 23.12 6.44
CA ARG A 119 8.91 23.28 5.08
C ARG A 119 7.81 23.44 4.01
N ARG A 120 6.59 23.03 4.35
CA ARG A 120 5.39 23.11 3.50
C ARG A 120 4.50 24.32 3.83
N PHE A 121 4.94 25.24 4.69
CA PHE A 121 4.20 26.47 4.97
C PHE A 121 3.80 27.14 3.66
N ILE A 122 2.51 27.47 3.52
CA ILE A 122 1.87 28.07 2.33
C ILE A 122 2.08 27.31 1.00
N TYR A 123 2.50 26.04 1.01
CA TYR A 123 2.72 25.26 -0.21
C TYR A 123 1.38 24.74 -0.80
N PRO A 124 0.96 25.19 -2.01
CA PRO A 124 -0.39 24.95 -2.52
C PRO A 124 -0.72 23.50 -2.90
N PHE A 125 0.30 22.68 -3.17
CA PHE A 125 0.13 21.30 -3.64
C PHE A 125 0.40 20.26 -2.54
N THR A 126 0.28 20.66 -1.27
CA THR A 126 0.47 19.75 -0.14
C THR A 126 -0.59 18.66 -0.16
N ASN A 127 -0.14 17.41 -0.23
CA ASN A 127 -0.97 16.22 -0.03
C ASN A 127 -0.16 15.11 0.66
N CYS A 128 -0.87 14.10 1.16
CA CYS A 128 -0.31 12.91 1.76
C CYS A 128 -1.02 11.66 1.24
N THR A 129 -0.72 10.48 1.78
CA THR A 129 -1.41 9.23 1.40
C THR A 129 -2.91 9.24 1.73
N ASN A 130 -3.34 10.14 2.63
CA ASN A 130 -4.72 10.25 3.12
C ASN A 130 -5.56 11.36 2.45
N CYS A 131 -4.99 12.14 1.51
CA CYS A 131 -5.73 13.20 0.83
C CYS A 131 -5.13 13.58 -0.54
N GLY A 132 -5.80 14.50 -1.24
CA GLY A 132 -5.34 15.09 -2.49
C GLY A 132 -5.88 14.40 -3.74
N PRO A 133 -5.41 14.83 -4.93
CA PRO A 133 -5.86 14.26 -6.19
C PRO A 133 -5.43 12.80 -6.32
N ARG A 134 -6.29 12.00 -6.93
CA ARG A 134 -6.11 10.58 -7.24
C ARG A 134 -6.65 10.33 -8.64
N PHE A 135 -7.95 10.10 -8.79
CA PHE A 135 -8.58 9.79 -10.07
C PHE A 135 -8.20 10.79 -11.17
N THR A 136 -8.21 12.10 -10.87
CA THR A 136 -7.94 13.13 -11.89
C THR A 136 -6.51 13.15 -12.42
N ILE A 137 -5.55 12.56 -11.71
CA ILE A 137 -4.13 12.59 -12.08
C ILE A 137 -3.57 11.22 -12.48
N ILE A 138 -4.33 10.13 -12.33
CA ILE A 138 -3.86 8.79 -12.69
C ILE A 138 -4.05 8.56 -14.19
N HIS A 139 -2.94 8.32 -14.89
CA HIS A 139 -2.94 7.98 -16.31
C HIS A 139 -3.08 6.46 -16.54
N SER A 140 -2.54 5.65 -15.63
CA SER A 140 -2.52 4.20 -15.78
C SER A 140 -2.39 3.48 -14.45
N LEU A 141 -2.93 2.27 -14.39
CA LEU A 141 -2.64 1.29 -13.35
C LEU A 141 -1.45 0.41 -13.77
N PRO A 142 -0.70 -0.19 -12.83
CA PRO A 142 -0.79 0.00 -11.37
C PRO A 142 -0.42 1.43 -10.95
N TYR A 143 -0.97 1.90 -9.83
CA TYR A 143 -0.67 3.22 -9.27
C TYR A 143 0.82 3.29 -8.93
N ASP A 144 1.49 4.19 -9.63
CA ASP A 144 2.84 4.66 -9.34
C ASP A 144 3.02 6.08 -9.83
N ARG A 145 4.01 6.77 -9.26
CA ARG A 145 4.28 8.17 -9.60
C ARG A 145 4.57 8.38 -11.09
N ARG A 146 5.22 7.42 -11.75
CA ARG A 146 5.49 7.47 -13.20
C ARG A 146 4.21 7.40 -14.05
N ASN A 147 3.12 6.91 -13.47
CA ASN A 147 1.82 6.75 -14.10
C ASN A 147 0.82 7.84 -13.66
N SER A 148 1.31 8.95 -13.09
CA SER A 148 0.47 10.08 -12.64
C SER A 148 1.09 11.44 -12.97
N SER A 149 0.26 12.47 -13.12
CA SER A 149 0.66 13.88 -13.31
C SER A 149 0.84 14.68 -12.02
#